data_AF-A0AA38ISJ2-F1
#
_entry.id   AF-A0AA38ISJ2-F1
#
_cell.length_a   1.000
_cell.length_b   1.000
_cell.length_c   1.000
_cell.angle_alpha   90.00
_cell.angle_beta   90.00
_cell.angle_gamma   90.00
#
_symmetry.space_group_name_H-M   'P 1'
#
loop_
_entity.id
_entity.type
_entity.pdbx_description
1 polymer ?
#
loop_
_entity_poly.entity_id
_entity_poly.type
_entity_poly.pdbx_seq_one_letter_code
_entity_poly.pdbx_strand_id
1 'polypeptide(L)'
;MNPTFKDSTDNDDCTSDDGKRKRDDKEENVFIKSKKTYRSPEKKAMERSDPNEELREMLRTLLIDNKNKANEIVELKEMMGSMIVEMKDIRKKNNEYKNQMNRLVKENEELKNSIKEMKQRMDNVESALEMFQRDKKRNNLIVKGLKIDTNENEIIKEAMENFMKKELETEVEINKAYKINEKTCIMELKHFEDKIKMLRAKGKLINRIGETIYIDCDLTRKEQETQKRRTIGKHPIKNTEQKNKAKEIKVRIGT
;
A
#
# COMPACT_ATOMS: atom_id res chain seq x y z
N MET A 1 -7.04 -3.70 -38.57
CA MET A 1 -7.09 -2.22 -38.49
C MET A 1 -6.70 -1.82 -37.07
N ASN A 2 -5.46 -1.38 -36.87
CA ASN A 2 -4.98 -0.79 -35.61
C ASN A 2 -4.48 0.62 -35.95
N PRO A 3 -4.83 1.67 -35.18
CA PRO A 3 -4.39 3.02 -35.48
C PRO A 3 -3.00 3.30 -34.91
N THR A 4 -2.10 3.67 -35.82
CA THR A 4 -1.06 4.70 -35.75
C THR A 4 -0.52 5.14 -34.39
N PHE A 5 0.76 4.84 -34.21
CA PHE A 5 1.73 5.56 -33.38
C PHE A 5 1.69 7.07 -33.70
N LYS A 6 1.58 7.92 -32.68
CA LYS A 6 1.86 9.35 -32.77
C LYS A 6 3.11 9.65 -31.94
N ASP A 7 4.12 10.17 -32.63
CA ASP A 7 5.21 10.94 -32.07
C ASP A 7 4.66 12.10 -31.23
N SER A 8 5.29 12.33 -30.09
CA SER A 8 5.37 13.65 -29.48
C SER A 8 6.81 13.84 -29.00
N THR A 9 7.49 14.71 -29.73
CA THR A 9 8.71 15.43 -29.35
C THR A 9 8.47 16.28 -28.10
N ASP A 10 9.57 16.88 -27.61
CA ASP A 10 9.70 17.89 -26.55
C ASP A 10 10.18 17.25 -25.23
N ASN A 11 11.26 17.66 -24.57
CA ASN A 11 12.22 18.76 -24.67
C ASN A 11 13.44 18.32 -23.83
N ASP A 12 14.66 18.68 -24.23
CA ASP A 12 15.73 19.02 -23.28
C ASP A 12 16.85 19.73 -24.05
N ASP A 13 16.57 21.01 -24.34
CA ASP A 13 17.59 22.02 -24.61
C ASP A 13 18.13 22.50 -23.25
N CYS A 14 19.36 22.14 -22.94
CA CYS A 14 20.11 22.69 -21.81
C CYS A 14 21.48 23.12 -22.31
N THR A 15 21.51 24.24 -23.02
CA THR A 15 22.71 25.07 -23.20
C THR A 15 22.47 26.45 -22.60
N SER A 16 23.26 26.81 -21.59
CA SER A 16 23.70 28.16 -21.15
C SER A 16 24.35 28.00 -19.75
N ASP A 17 25.67 28.09 -19.59
CA ASP A 17 26.56 29.28 -19.57
C ASP A 17 26.59 30.02 -18.20
N ASP A 18 27.74 30.65 -17.94
CA ASP A 18 28.12 31.55 -16.85
C ASP A 18 28.67 30.97 -15.54
N GLY A 19 29.97 30.65 -15.58
CA GLY A 19 30.85 30.50 -14.41
C GLY A 19 32.09 31.40 -14.48
N LYS A 20 31.91 32.71 -14.70
CA LYS A 20 32.99 33.71 -14.67
C LYS A 20 33.63 33.78 -13.28
N ARG A 21 34.88 33.36 -13.14
CA ARG A 21 35.76 33.77 -12.03
C ARG A 21 36.80 34.77 -12.55
N LYS A 22 36.45 36.06 -12.40
CA LYS A 22 37.45 37.13 -12.26
C LYS A 22 37.90 37.14 -10.80
N ARG A 23 39.21 37.07 -10.55
CA ARG A 23 39.83 37.70 -9.40
C ARG A 23 40.90 38.65 -9.92
N ASP A 24 40.57 39.93 -9.80
CA ASP A 24 41.52 41.02 -9.77
C ASP A 24 42.31 40.89 -8.47
N ASP A 25 43.63 40.88 -8.54
CA ASP A 25 44.48 41.37 -7.46
C ASP A 25 45.39 42.44 -8.06
N LYS A 26 45.02 43.67 -7.74
CA LYS A 26 45.77 44.89 -8.00
C LYS A 26 46.80 45.10 -6.90
N GLU A 27 47.92 45.65 -7.34
CA GLU A 27 48.79 46.60 -6.62
C GLU A 27 49.65 46.05 -5.47
N GLU A 28 50.96 46.03 -5.72
CA GLU A 28 51.85 46.88 -4.92
C GLU A 28 53.09 47.27 -5.74
N ASN A 29 53.02 48.48 -6.30
CA ASN A 29 54.20 49.22 -6.74
C ASN A 29 54.96 49.68 -5.50
N VAL A 30 56.03 48.97 -5.12
CA VAL A 30 56.99 49.49 -4.14
C VAL A 30 58.04 50.31 -4.88
N PHE A 31 57.84 51.63 -4.82
CA PHE A 31 58.73 52.66 -5.32
C PHE A 31 59.97 52.78 -4.41
N ILE A 32 61.09 52.17 -4.79
CA ILE A 32 62.38 52.42 -4.15
C ILE A 32 63.15 53.46 -4.99
N LYS A 33 63.10 54.72 -4.56
CA LYS A 33 64.02 55.77 -5.01
C LYS A 33 65.44 55.38 -4.63
N SER A 34 66.39 55.32 -5.57
CA SER A 34 67.81 55.47 -5.26
C SER A 34 68.65 55.86 -6.49
N LYS A 35 69.20 57.09 -6.42
CA LYS A 35 70.43 57.63 -7.03
C LYS A 35 70.81 57.23 -8.46
N LYS A 36 70.71 58.22 -9.36
CA LYS A 36 71.55 58.31 -10.56
C LYS A 36 73.03 58.32 -10.15
N THR A 37 73.77 57.27 -10.50
CA THR A 37 75.23 57.31 -10.61
C THR A 37 75.60 56.84 -12.02
N TYR A 38 76.12 57.77 -12.82
CA TYR A 38 76.83 57.44 -14.05
C TYR A 38 78.09 56.64 -13.66
N ARG A 39 78.13 55.37 -14.05
CA ARG A 39 79.37 54.62 -14.19
C ARG A 39 79.34 53.93 -15.55
N SER A 40 80.41 54.13 -16.29
CA SER A 40 80.67 53.63 -17.64
C SER A 40 80.35 52.14 -17.79
N PRO A 41 79.98 51.67 -19.00
CA PRO A 41 79.77 50.26 -19.23
C PRO A 41 81.11 49.55 -19.12
N GLU A 42 81.33 48.87 -18.00
CA GLU A 42 82.36 47.86 -17.88
C GLU A 42 81.94 46.74 -18.85
N LYS A 43 82.71 46.58 -19.93
CA LYS A 43 82.56 45.46 -20.87
C LYS A 43 82.76 44.17 -20.06
N LYS A 44 81.69 43.61 -19.53
CA LYS A 44 81.64 42.17 -19.31
C LYS A 44 81.72 41.56 -20.70
N ALA A 45 82.80 40.83 -20.93
CA ALA A 45 82.89 39.91 -22.04
C ALA A 45 81.63 39.05 -21.99
N MET A 46 80.69 39.35 -22.87
CA MET A 46 79.66 38.41 -23.28
C MET A 46 80.47 37.27 -23.90
N GLU A 47 80.67 36.20 -23.14
CA GLU A 47 80.99 34.91 -23.73
C GLU A 47 79.96 34.71 -24.83
N ARG A 48 80.42 34.78 -26.08
CA ARG A 48 79.60 34.38 -27.20
C ARG A 48 79.39 32.89 -26.97
N SER A 49 78.25 32.50 -26.42
CA SER A 49 77.76 31.14 -26.57
C SER A 49 77.82 30.84 -28.07
N ASP A 50 78.50 29.76 -28.43
CA ASP A 50 78.51 29.30 -29.81
C ASP A 50 77.05 29.11 -30.22
N PRO A 51 76.54 29.76 -31.28
CA PRO A 51 75.17 29.55 -31.76
C PRO A 51 74.86 28.06 -31.99
N ASN A 52 75.89 27.25 -32.25
CA ASN A 52 75.77 25.82 -32.35
C ASN A 52 75.55 25.11 -31.00
N GLU A 53 76.03 25.65 -29.87
CA GLU A 53 75.77 25.08 -28.54
C GLU A 53 74.34 25.37 -28.07
N GLU A 54 73.81 26.57 -28.33
CA GLU A 54 72.39 26.87 -28.06
C GLU A 54 71.46 26.00 -28.92
N LEU A 55 71.81 25.76 -30.18
CA LEU A 55 71.08 24.84 -31.05
C LEU A 55 71.17 23.39 -30.55
N ARG A 56 72.35 22.95 -30.08
CA ARG A 56 72.52 21.61 -29.47
C ARG A 56 71.68 21.46 -28.21
N GLU A 57 71.60 22.49 -27.38
CA GLU A 57 70.82 22.49 -26.15
C GLU A 57 69.32 22.46 -26.42
N MET A 58 68.84 23.23 -27.40
CA MET A 58 67.46 23.17 -27.89
C MET A 58 67.10 21.80 -28.49
N LEU A 59 68.03 21.16 -29.22
CA LEU A 59 67.84 19.79 -29.71
C LEU A 59 67.78 18.79 -28.55
N ARG A 60 68.62 18.93 -27.52
CA ARG A 60 68.58 18.08 -26.32
C ARG A 60 67.24 18.22 -25.59
N THR A 61 66.74 19.44 -25.37
CA THR A 61 65.45 19.66 -24.70
C THR A 61 64.28 19.10 -25.52
N LEU A 62 64.25 19.31 -26.84
CA LEU A 62 63.24 18.72 -27.72
C LEU A 62 63.27 17.19 -27.73
N LEU A 63 64.46 16.57 -27.65
CA LEU A 63 64.59 15.11 -27.53
C LEU A 63 64.03 14.60 -26.19
N ILE A 64 64.29 15.31 -25.09
CA ILE A 64 63.74 14.98 -23.77
C ILE A 64 62.22 15.13 -23.77
N ASP A 65 61.69 16.22 -24.31
CA ASP A 65 60.25 16.46 -24.40
C ASP A 65 59.53 15.42 -25.27
N ASN A 66 60.13 15.02 -26.39
CA ASN A 66 59.59 13.95 -27.23
C ASN A 66 59.59 12.59 -26.51
N LYS A 67 60.63 12.32 -25.72
CA LYS A 67 60.67 11.10 -24.90
C LYS A 67 59.60 11.13 -23.81
N ASN A 68 59.39 12.27 -23.15
CA ASN A 68 58.35 12.44 -22.14
C ASN A 68 56.95 12.27 -22.74
N LYS A 69 56.67 12.92 -23.89
CA LYS A 69 55.40 12.74 -24.62
C LYS A 69 55.18 11.30 -25.06
N ALA A 70 56.23 10.59 -25.49
CA ALA A 70 56.13 9.18 -25.84
C ALA A 70 55.72 8.32 -24.63
N ASN A 71 56.26 8.61 -23.44
CA ASN A 71 55.88 7.93 -22.20
C ASN A 71 54.43 8.24 -21.81
N GLU A 72 54.00 9.50 -21.86
CA GLU A 72 52.60 9.91 -21.60
C GLU A 72 51.62 9.20 -22.54
N ILE A 73 51.98 9.04 -23.82
CA ILE A 73 51.16 8.30 -24.80
C ILE A 73 51.02 6.82 -24.42
N VAL A 74 52.07 6.20 -23.87
CA VAL A 74 52.02 4.81 -23.41
C VAL A 74 51.09 4.68 -22.20
N GLU A 75 51.23 5.55 -21.20
CA GLU A 75 50.37 5.58 -20.01
C GLU A 75 48.89 5.81 -20.37
N LEU A 76 48.61 6.74 -21.29
CA LEU A 76 47.25 6.99 -21.80
C LEU A 76 46.66 5.77 -22.50
N LYS A 77 47.47 5.02 -23.27
CA LYS A 77 47.01 3.78 -23.93
C LYS A 77 46.67 2.69 -22.92
N GLU A 78 47.47 2.55 -21.86
CA GLU A 78 47.19 1.59 -20.78
C GLU A 78 45.89 1.95 -20.05
N MET A 79 45.71 3.22 -19.72
CA MET A 79 44.48 3.71 -19.09
C MET A 79 43.25 3.50 -19.99
N MET A 80 43.35 3.82 -21.28
CA MET A 80 42.28 3.54 -22.25
C MET A 80 41.97 2.04 -22.34
N GLY A 81 42.99 1.18 -22.30
CA GLY A 81 42.83 -0.27 -22.27
C GLY A 81 42.00 -0.74 -21.07
N SER A 82 42.31 -0.23 -19.87
CA SER A 82 41.55 -0.53 -18.65
C SER A 82 40.09 -0.07 -18.75
N MET A 83 39.87 1.17 -19.21
CA MET A 83 38.51 1.71 -19.39
C MET A 83 37.68 0.88 -20.37
N ILE A 84 38.27 0.38 -21.47
CA ILE A 84 37.57 -0.47 -22.44
C ILE A 84 37.10 -1.78 -21.79
N VAL A 85 37.91 -2.37 -20.90
CA VAL A 85 37.54 -3.59 -20.17
C VAL A 85 36.37 -3.30 -19.23
N GLU A 86 36.46 -2.24 -18.42
CA GLU A 86 35.39 -1.84 -17.51
C GLU A 86 34.08 -1.53 -18.25
N MET A 87 34.14 -0.83 -19.40
CA MET A 87 32.97 -0.56 -20.23
C MET A 87 32.30 -1.85 -20.74
N LYS A 88 33.09 -2.87 -21.10
CA LYS A 88 32.53 -4.17 -21.52
C LYS A 88 31.82 -4.85 -20.36
N ASP A 89 32.38 -4.80 -19.15
CA ASP A 89 31.78 -5.42 -17.98
C ASP A 89 30.52 -4.68 -17.50
N ILE A 90 30.51 -3.35 -17.57
CA ILE A 90 29.31 -2.55 -17.31
C ILE A 90 28.18 -2.92 -18.29
N ARG A 91 28.49 -3.07 -19.58
CA ARG A 91 27.50 -3.49 -20.58
C ARG A 91 26.93 -4.88 -20.28
N LYS A 92 27.77 -5.83 -19.86
CA LYS A 92 27.32 -7.18 -19.46
C LYS A 92 26.38 -7.10 -18.25
N LYS A 93 26.80 -6.42 -17.18
CA LYS A 93 25.98 -6.25 -15.96
C LYS A 93 24.66 -5.56 -16.26
N ASN A 94 24.65 -4.53 -17.10
CA ASN A 94 23.41 -3.84 -17.50
C ASN A 94 22.45 -4.78 -18.25
N ASN A 95 22.96 -5.65 -19.11
CA ASN A 95 22.13 -6.66 -19.79
C ASN A 95 21.56 -7.69 -18.79
N GLU A 96 22.36 -8.13 -17.82
CA GLU A 96 21.91 -9.03 -16.75
C GLU A 96 20.81 -8.39 -15.90
N TYR A 97 21.00 -7.14 -15.46
CA TYR A 97 19.99 -6.39 -14.71
C TYR A 97 18.71 -6.21 -15.50
N LYS A 98 18.80 -5.88 -16.79
CA LYS A 98 17.62 -5.77 -17.67
C LYS A 98 16.86 -7.10 -17.76
N ASN A 99 17.58 -8.21 -17.87
CA ASN A 99 16.98 -9.54 -17.91
C ASN A 99 16.32 -9.92 -16.58
N GLN A 100 16.97 -9.65 -15.45
CA GLN A 100 16.40 -9.88 -14.12
C GLN A 100 15.16 -9.02 -13.89
N MET A 101 15.21 -7.74 -14.27
CA MET A 101 14.07 -6.83 -14.14
C MET A 101 12.87 -7.33 -14.96
N ASN A 102 13.10 -7.77 -16.20
CA ASN A 102 12.03 -8.34 -17.02
C ASN A 102 11.42 -9.61 -16.43
N ARG A 103 12.22 -10.46 -15.76
CA ARG A 103 11.71 -11.64 -15.05
C ARG A 103 10.86 -11.24 -13.85
N LEU A 104 11.34 -10.31 -13.03
CA LEU A 104 10.62 -9.81 -11.87
C LEU A 104 9.30 -9.13 -12.25
N VAL A 105 9.25 -8.41 -13.37
CA VAL A 105 8.00 -7.83 -13.87
C VAL A 105 6.99 -8.92 -14.21
N LYS A 106 7.40 -9.97 -14.93
CA LYS A 106 6.53 -11.11 -15.26
C LYS A 106 6.04 -11.85 -14.03
N GLU A 107 6.95 -12.19 -13.11
CA GLU A 107 6.59 -12.86 -11.85
C GLU A 107 5.60 -12.02 -11.03
N ASN A 108 5.78 -10.69 -10.96
CA ASN A 108 4.83 -9.81 -10.28
C ASN A 108 3.46 -9.78 -10.94
N GLU A 109 3.39 -9.83 -12.28
CA GLU A 109 2.11 -9.91 -12.99
C GLU A 109 1.40 -11.25 -12.71
N GLU A 110 2.13 -12.36 -12.75
CA GLU A 110 1.61 -13.69 -12.41
C GLU A 110 1.10 -13.76 -10.97
N LEU A 111 1.86 -13.21 -10.01
CA LEU A 111 1.45 -13.14 -8.62
C LEU A 111 0.20 -12.28 -8.42
N LYS A 112 0.10 -11.13 -9.11
CA LYS A 112 -1.13 -10.30 -9.07
C LYS A 112 -2.34 -11.05 -9.59
N ASN A 113 -2.18 -11.79 -10.70
CA ASN A 113 -3.26 -12.61 -11.26
C ASN A 113 -3.66 -13.73 -10.30
N SER A 114 -2.68 -14.45 -9.73
CA SER A 114 -2.92 -15.49 -8.74
C SER A 114 -3.66 -14.97 -7.50
N ILE A 115 -3.26 -13.80 -6.98
CA ILE A 115 -3.96 -13.15 -5.86
C ILE A 115 -5.42 -12.83 -6.22
N LYS A 116 -5.67 -12.33 -7.43
CA LYS A 116 -7.02 -12.02 -7.89
C LYS A 116 -7.89 -13.27 -7.98
N GLU A 117 -7.36 -14.35 -8.55
CA GLU A 117 -8.04 -15.63 -8.64
C GLU A 117 -8.34 -16.24 -7.26
N MET A 118 -7.37 -16.19 -6.34
CA MET A 118 -7.56 -16.68 -4.97
C MET A 118 -8.64 -15.90 -4.24
N LYS A 119 -8.66 -14.58 -4.36
CA LYS A 119 -9.73 -13.74 -3.78
C LYS A 119 -11.11 -14.14 -4.32
N GLN A 120 -11.24 -14.32 -5.64
CA GLN A 120 -12.49 -14.74 -6.24
C GLN A 120 -12.94 -16.13 -5.76
N ARG A 121 -12.00 -17.09 -5.62
CA ARG A 121 -12.31 -18.41 -5.06
C ARG A 121 -12.76 -18.31 -3.61
N MET A 122 -12.11 -17.46 -2.81
CA MET A 122 -12.48 -17.23 -1.42
C MET A 122 -13.89 -16.65 -1.30
N ASP A 123 -14.22 -15.65 -2.12
CA ASP A 123 -15.57 -15.04 -2.15
C ASP A 123 -16.65 -16.06 -2.55
N ASN A 124 -16.35 -16.95 -3.50
CA ASN A 124 -17.25 -18.03 -3.91
C ASN A 124 -17.47 -19.03 -2.76
N VAL A 125 -16.41 -19.42 -2.07
CA VAL A 125 -16.49 -20.34 -0.92
C VAL A 125 -17.28 -19.72 0.22
N GLU A 126 -17.04 -18.44 0.54
CA GLU A 126 -17.81 -17.73 1.56
C GLU A 126 -19.29 -17.64 1.20
N SER A 127 -19.62 -17.40 -0.07
CA SER A 127 -20.99 -17.34 -0.55
C SER A 127 -21.68 -18.70 -0.48
N ALA A 128 -20.98 -19.76 -0.90
CA ALA A 128 -21.49 -21.12 -0.79
C ALA A 128 -21.72 -21.53 0.68
N LEU A 129 -20.76 -21.21 1.56
CA LEU A 129 -20.86 -21.49 2.99
C LEU A 129 -22.03 -20.76 3.63
N GLU A 130 -22.25 -19.50 3.25
CA GLU A 130 -23.41 -18.72 3.69
C GLU A 130 -24.74 -19.35 3.22
N MET A 131 -24.81 -19.79 1.96
CA MET A 131 -25.98 -20.51 1.44
C MET A 131 -26.26 -21.80 2.21
N PHE A 132 -25.24 -22.63 2.44
CA PHE A 132 -25.38 -23.86 3.21
C PHE A 132 -25.81 -23.62 4.65
N GLN A 133 -25.28 -22.58 5.30
CA GLN A 133 -25.70 -22.19 6.66
C GLN A 133 -27.16 -21.73 6.67
N ARG A 134 -27.57 -20.95 5.67
CA ARG A 134 -28.95 -20.49 5.53
C ARG A 134 -29.92 -21.65 5.33
N ASP A 135 -29.58 -22.61 4.48
CA ASP A 135 -30.40 -23.78 4.23
C ASP A 135 -30.53 -24.65 5.47
N LYS A 136 -29.43 -24.87 6.20
CA LYS A 136 -29.45 -25.61 7.48
C LYS A 136 -30.30 -24.93 8.55
N LYS A 137 -30.39 -23.60 8.53
CA LYS A 137 -31.19 -22.80 9.48
C LYS A 137 -32.57 -22.42 8.96
N ARG A 138 -32.92 -22.82 7.75
CA ARG A 138 -34.11 -22.34 7.03
C ARG A 138 -35.38 -22.55 7.82
N ASN A 139 -35.51 -23.70 8.50
CA ASN A 139 -36.69 -24.06 9.29
C ASN A 139 -36.49 -23.87 10.80
N ASN A 140 -35.38 -23.25 11.21
CA ASN A 140 -35.05 -23.07 12.61
C ASN A 140 -35.72 -21.81 13.19
N LEU A 141 -36.22 -21.93 14.41
CA LEU A 141 -36.70 -20.84 15.25
C LEU A 141 -35.93 -20.82 16.57
N ILE A 142 -35.68 -19.62 17.08
CA ILE A 142 -35.10 -19.38 18.40
C ILE A 142 -36.23 -18.89 19.30
N VAL A 143 -36.43 -19.58 20.43
CA VAL A 143 -37.34 -19.16 21.48
C VAL A 143 -36.53 -18.71 22.69
N LYS A 144 -36.76 -17.49 23.15
CA LYS A 144 -36.09 -16.87 24.30
C LYS A 144 -37.09 -16.53 25.39
N GLY A 145 -36.64 -16.55 26.64
CA GLY A 145 -37.44 -16.14 27.80
C GLY A 145 -38.22 -17.29 28.45
N LEU A 146 -38.24 -18.47 27.84
CA LEU A 146 -38.85 -19.67 28.40
C LEU A 146 -37.82 -20.46 29.21
N LYS A 147 -38.07 -20.69 30.50
CA LYS A 147 -37.18 -21.47 31.37
C LYS A 147 -37.26 -22.97 31.00
N ILE A 148 -36.10 -23.59 30.75
CA ILE A 148 -35.99 -24.99 30.34
C ILE A 148 -35.15 -25.73 31.39
N ASP A 149 -35.82 -26.55 32.19
CA ASP A 149 -35.19 -27.25 33.31
C ASP A 149 -34.55 -28.60 32.91
N THR A 150 -34.82 -29.10 31.71
CA THR A 150 -34.27 -30.37 31.18
C THR A 150 -33.27 -30.14 30.03
N ASN A 151 -32.38 -31.09 29.81
CA ASN A 151 -31.48 -31.14 28.66
C ASN A 151 -31.87 -32.23 27.65
N GLU A 152 -32.95 -32.98 27.90
CA GLU A 152 -33.38 -34.09 27.07
C GLU A 152 -34.22 -33.58 25.89
N ASN A 153 -33.74 -33.83 24.66
CA ASN A 153 -34.28 -33.22 23.45
C ASN A 153 -35.75 -33.60 23.17
N GLU A 154 -36.15 -34.84 23.46
CA GLU A 154 -37.53 -35.29 23.22
C GLU A 154 -38.53 -34.61 24.16
N ILE A 155 -38.17 -34.45 25.44
CA ILE A 155 -39.01 -33.71 26.40
C ILE A 155 -39.12 -32.24 26.01
N ILE A 156 -38.00 -31.63 25.57
CA ILE A 156 -38.01 -30.25 25.08
C ILE A 156 -38.92 -30.13 23.86
N LYS A 157 -38.83 -31.07 22.92
CA LYS A 157 -39.67 -31.08 21.71
C LYS A 157 -41.15 -31.13 22.06
N GLU A 158 -41.58 -32.08 22.89
CA GLU A 158 -42.98 -32.20 23.31
C GLU A 158 -43.46 -30.96 24.08
N ALA A 159 -42.62 -30.43 24.97
CA ALA A 159 -42.92 -29.20 25.69
C ALA A 159 -43.09 -28.00 24.75
N MET A 160 -42.28 -27.89 23.69
CA MET A 160 -42.38 -26.83 22.70
C MET A 160 -43.64 -26.98 21.83
N GLU A 161 -44.00 -28.20 21.39
CA GLU A 161 -45.23 -28.44 20.63
C GLU A 161 -46.47 -28.05 21.45
N ASN A 162 -46.52 -28.46 22.72
CA ASN A 162 -47.59 -28.08 23.65
C ASN A 162 -47.64 -26.56 23.90
N PHE A 163 -46.48 -25.93 24.05
CA PHE A 163 -46.38 -24.47 24.21
C PHE A 163 -46.95 -23.73 22.99
N MET A 164 -46.59 -24.14 21.77
CA MET A 164 -47.08 -23.49 20.55
C MET A 164 -48.59 -23.68 20.36
N LYS A 165 -49.10 -24.87 20.66
CA LYS A 165 -50.54 -25.16 20.59
C LYS A 165 -51.33 -24.34 21.60
N LYS A 166 -50.82 -24.16 22.82
CA LYS A 166 -51.51 -23.43 23.89
C LYS A 166 -51.43 -21.91 23.77
N GLU A 167 -50.24 -21.37 23.54
CA GLU A 167 -50.01 -19.91 23.58
C GLU A 167 -50.26 -19.25 22.22
N LEU A 168 -50.11 -20.00 21.12
CA LEU A 168 -50.21 -19.47 19.76
C LEU A 168 -51.35 -20.09 18.95
N GLU A 169 -52.07 -21.07 19.50
CA GLU A 169 -53.17 -21.79 18.84
C GLU A 169 -52.77 -22.35 17.48
N THR A 170 -51.49 -22.69 17.32
CA THR A 170 -50.92 -23.17 16.06
C THR A 170 -50.33 -24.55 16.29
N GLU A 171 -50.87 -25.53 15.59
CA GLU A 171 -50.32 -26.88 15.56
C GLU A 171 -49.14 -26.93 14.59
N VAL A 172 -47.99 -27.39 15.07
CA VAL A 172 -46.74 -27.45 14.31
C VAL A 172 -46.03 -28.75 14.57
N GLU A 173 -45.35 -29.24 13.56
CA GLU A 173 -44.56 -30.46 13.66
C GLU A 173 -43.07 -30.12 13.82
N ILE A 174 -42.51 -30.43 14.99
CA ILE A 174 -41.10 -30.16 15.29
C ILE A 174 -40.26 -31.37 14.88
N ASN A 175 -39.21 -31.14 14.09
CA ASN A 175 -38.21 -32.15 13.78
C ASN A 175 -37.33 -32.41 15.01
N LYS A 176 -36.69 -31.36 15.51
CA LYS A 176 -35.74 -31.39 16.64
C LYS A 176 -35.89 -30.14 17.49
N ALA A 177 -35.71 -30.28 18.79
CA ALA A 177 -35.56 -29.14 19.69
C ALA A 177 -34.43 -29.41 20.68
N TYR A 178 -33.64 -28.38 20.96
CA TYR A 178 -32.54 -28.48 21.92
C TYR A 178 -32.30 -27.16 22.63
N LYS A 179 -31.90 -27.28 23.89
CA LYS A 179 -31.55 -26.16 24.75
C LYS A 179 -30.18 -25.60 24.37
N ILE A 180 -30.09 -24.28 24.31
CA ILE A 180 -28.81 -23.57 24.22
C ILE A 180 -28.41 -23.04 25.59
N ASN A 181 -29.33 -22.31 26.22
CA ASN A 181 -29.16 -21.71 27.54
C ASN A 181 -30.40 -21.98 28.40
N GLU A 182 -30.35 -21.67 29.69
CA GLU A 182 -31.49 -21.84 30.62
C GLU A 182 -32.80 -21.22 30.14
N LYS A 183 -32.72 -20.11 29.40
CA LYS A 183 -33.88 -19.38 28.86
C LYS A 183 -33.91 -19.34 27.33
N THR A 184 -33.21 -20.24 26.63
CA THR A 184 -33.13 -20.22 25.17
C THR A 184 -33.12 -21.61 24.57
N CYS A 185 -34.07 -21.86 23.67
CA CYS A 185 -34.19 -23.07 22.87
C CYS A 185 -34.03 -22.75 21.39
N ILE A 186 -33.45 -23.70 20.63
CA ILE A 186 -33.67 -23.77 19.18
C ILE A 186 -34.60 -24.93 18.89
N MET A 187 -35.51 -24.71 17.95
CA MET A 187 -36.33 -25.76 17.35
C MET A 187 -36.22 -25.71 15.83
N GLU A 188 -36.12 -26.88 15.22
CA GLU A 188 -36.15 -27.10 13.79
C GLU A 188 -37.53 -27.64 13.43
N LEU A 189 -38.28 -26.91 12.62
CA LEU A 189 -39.60 -27.34 12.14
C LEU A 189 -39.44 -28.27 10.92
N LYS A 190 -40.38 -29.21 10.75
CA LYS A 190 -40.37 -30.07 9.55
C LYS A 190 -40.68 -29.28 8.28
N HIS A 191 -41.61 -28.33 8.36
CA HIS A 191 -42.07 -27.54 7.23
C HIS A 191 -41.78 -26.05 7.38
N PHE A 192 -41.33 -25.43 6.29
CA PHE A 192 -41.06 -23.99 6.26
C PHE A 192 -42.34 -23.15 6.41
N GLU A 193 -43.48 -23.67 5.96
CA GLU A 193 -44.77 -22.99 6.10
C GLU A 193 -45.16 -22.79 7.55
N ASP A 194 -44.90 -23.79 8.40
CA ASP A 194 -45.16 -23.71 9.83
C ASP A 194 -44.29 -22.65 10.48
N LYS A 195 -43.03 -22.50 10.04
CA LYS A 195 -42.17 -21.38 10.47
C LYS A 195 -42.82 -20.03 10.18
N ILE A 196 -43.40 -19.84 8.99
CA ILE A 196 -44.09 -18.60 8.62
C ILE A 196 -45.34 -18.39 9.48
N LYS A 197 -46.15 -19.43 9.69
CA LYS A 197 -47.33 -19.37 10.56
C LYS A 197 -46.93 -18.93 11.97
N MET A 198 -45.88 -19.55 12.53
CA MET A 198 -45.38 -19.20 13.86
C MET A 198 -44.91 -17.76 13.97
N LEU A 199 -44.16 -17.28 12.97
CA LEU A 199 -43.65 -15.91 12.97
C LEU A 199 -44.75 -14.86 12.81
N ARG A 200 -45.90 -15.21 12.22
CA ARG A 200 -47.09 -14.35 12.18
C ARG A 200 -47.86 -14.41 13.51
N ALA A 201 -48.01 -15.60 14.07
CA ALA A 201 -48.74 -15.81 15.31
C ALA A 201 -48.01 -15.24 16.53
N LYS A 202 -46.67 -15.09 16.50
CA LYS A 202 -45.87 -14.64 17.65
C LYS A 202 -46.31 -13.33 18.30
N GLY A 203 -47.04 -12.46 17.58
CA GLY A 203 -47.62 -11.25 18.15
C GLY A 203 -48.70 -11.51 19.21
N LYS A 204 -49.27 -12.71 19.26
CA LYS A 204 -50.23 -13.15 20.27
C LYS A 204 -49.58 -13.46 21.63
N LEU A 205 -48.25 -13.59 21.70
CA LEU A 205 -47.55 -13.92 22.95
C LEU A 205 -47.87 -12.87 24.02
N ILE A 206 -48.55 -13.30 25.07
CA ILE A 206 -48.91 -12.45 26.19
C ILE A 206 -47.67 -12.28 27.07
N ASN A 207 -47.16 -11.06 27.17
CA ASN A 207 -46.08 -10.74 28.10
C ASN A 207 -46.62 -10.81 29.53
N ARG A 208 -46.19 -11.80 30.30
CA ARG A 208 -46.41 -11.82 31.75
C ARG A 208 -45.42 -10.85 32.41
N ILE A 209 -45.85 -10.20 33.50
CA ILE A 209 -44.98 -9.28 34.25
C ILE A 209 -43.76 -10.07 34.74
N GLY A 210 -42.57 -9.75 34.21
CA GLY A 210 -41.30 -10.39 34.55
C GLY A 210 -40.82 -11.50 33.61
N GLU A 211 -41.66 -11.99 32.69
CA GLU A 211 -41.32 -13.08 31.75
C GLU A 211 -41.81 -12.74 30.34
N THR A 212 -40.96 -12.05 29.58
CA THR A 212 -41.21 -11.76 28.15
C THR A 212 -40.63 -12.87 27.28
N ILE A 213 -41.49 -13.55 26.54
CA ILE A 213 -41.09 -14.61 25.60
C ILE A 213 -40.94 -14.01 24.21
N TYR A 214 -39.83 -14.33 23.54
CA TYR A 214 -39.55 -13.90 22.18
C TYR A 214 -39.33 -15.10 21.27
N ILE A 215 -39.92 -15.05 20.08
CA ILE A 215 -39.70 -16.04 19.02
C ILE A 215 -39.11 -15.31 17.81
N ASP A 216 -37.94 -15.73 17.36
CA ASP A 216 -37.26 -15.16 16.20
C ASP A 216 -36.71 -16.24 15.27
N CYS A 217 -36.37 -15.84 14.04
CA CYS A 217 -35.64 -16.71 13.12
C CYS A 217 -34.23 -16.98 13.63
N ASP A 218 -33.76 -18.22 13.50
CA ASP A 218 -32.32 -18.50 13.58
C ASP A 218 -31.65 -18.02 12.28
N LEU A 219 -30.98 -16.88 12.36
CA LEU A 219 -30.32 -16.24 11.22
C LEU A 219 -28.83 -16.58 11.19
N THR A 220 -28.23 -16.52 10.00
CA THR A 220 -26.77 -16.56 9.85
C THR A 220 -26.12 -15.30 10.44
N ARG A 221 -24.81 -15.30 10.62
CA ARG A 221 -24.09 -14.11 11.11
C ARG A 221 -24.26 -12.92 10.16
N LYS A 222 -24.12 -13.13 8.84
CA LYS A 222 -24.28 -12.05 7.84
C LYS A 222 -25.72 -11.51 7.84
N GLU A 223 -26.72 -12.36 8.01
CA GLU A 223 -28.12 -11.94 8.14
C GLU A 223 -28.39 -11.15 9.43
N GLN A 224 -27.87 -11.60 10.57
CA GLN A 224 -27.99 -10.88 11.85
C GLN A 224 -27.35 -9.49 11.77
N GLU A 225 -26.16 -9.39 11.17
CA GLU A 225 -25.48 -8.10 10.95
C GLU A 225 -26.32 -7.19 10.04
N THR A 226 -26.90 -7.74 8.98
CA THR A 226 -27.80 -7.00 8.08
C THR A 226 -29.06 -6.51 8.79
N GLN A 227 -29.66 -7.34 9.65
CA GLN A 227 -30.83 -6.98 10.44
C GLN A 227 -30.50 -5.90 11.49
N LYS A 228 -29.34 -6.00 12.16
CA LYS A 228 -28.83 -4.96 13.08
C LYS A 228 -28.63 -3.63 12.35
N ARG A 229 -28.02 -3.64 11.17
CA ARG A 229 -27.86 -2.43 10.35
C ARG A 229 -29.21 -1.81 9.97
N ARG A 230 -30.19 -2.62 9.59
CA ARG A 230 -31.55 -2.15 9.24
C ARG A 230 -32.32 -1.59 10.43
N THR A 231 -32.15 -2.17 11.63
CA THR A 231 -32.83 -1.69 12.85
C THR A 231 -32.21 -0.40 13.37
N ILE A 232 -30.88 -0.28 13.35
CA ILE A 232 -30.17 0.96 13.70
C ILE A 232 -30.48 2.07 12.69
N GLY A 233 -30.45 1.78 11.38
CA GLY A 233 -30.75 2.78 10.33
C GLY A 233 -32.19 3.31 10.32
N LYS A 234 -33.15 2.58 10.92
CA LYS A 234 -34.55 3.02 11.07
C LYS A 234 -34.78 3.93 12.28
N HIS A 235 -33.86 3.95 13.24
CA HIS A 235 -33.82 4.95 14.30
C HIS A 235 -32.62 5.87 14.05
N PRO A 236 -32.75 6.91 13.20
CA PRO A 236 -31.72 7.92 13.11
C PRO A 236 -31.52 8.47 14.52
N ILE A 237 -30.33 8.27 15.06
CA ILE A 237 -29.86 8.91 16.28
C ILE A 237 -29.86 10.41 15.97
N LYS A 238 -30.98 11.09 16.25
CA LYS A 238 -31.10 12.56 16.21
C LYS A 238 -30.28 13.23 17.33
N ASN A 239 -29.11 12.69 17.70
CA ASN A 239 -28.50 13.03 18.99
C ASN A 239 -26.98 13.15 19.04
N THR A 240 -26.28 13.15 17.89
CA THR A 240 -24.83 13.41 17.86
C THR A 240 -24.47 14.74 17.21
N GLU A 241 -25.20 15.22 16.20
CA GLU A 241 -24.92 16.55 15.60
C GLU A 241 -25.47 17.72 16.43
N GLN A 242 -26.60 17.56 17.14
CA GLN A 242 -27.15 18.63 17.99
C GLN A 242 -26.37 18.84 19.30
N LYS A 243 -25.72 17.80 19.83
CA LYS A 243 -24.86 17.93 21.03
C LYS A 243 -23.55 18.65 20.76
N ASN A 244 -23.00 18.54 19.55
CA ASN A 244 -21.78 19.24 19.17
C ASN A 244 -22.03 20.73 18.91
N LYS A 245 -23.17 21.10 18.30
CA LYS A 245 -23.57 22.52 18.15
C LYS A 245 -23.88 23.19 19.50
N ALA A 246 -24.44 22.47 20.48
CA ALA A 246 -24.66 23.02 21.82
C ALA A 246 -23.37 23.19 22.64
N LYS A 247 -22.33 22.37 22.39
CA LYS A 247 -21.02 22.55 23.02
C LYS A 247 -20.23 23.71 22.43
N GLU A 248 -20.30 23.95 21.12
CA GLU A 248 -19.63 25.09 20.49
C GLU A 248 -20.20 26.45 20.92
N ILE A 249 -21.51 26.55 21.14
CA ILE A 249 -22.14 27.82 21.54
C ILE A 249 -21.77 28.19 22.99
N LYS A 250 -21.53 27.21 23.87
CA LYS A 250 -21.14 27.49 25.27
C LYS A 250 -19.70 27.98 25.43
N VAL A 251 -18.82 27.70 24.46
CA VAL A 251 -17.42 28.18 24.47
C VAL A 251 -17.33 29.63 23.99
N ARG A 252 -18.25 30.10 23.15
CA ARG A 252 -18.23 31.47 22.59
C ARG A 252 -18.86 32.55 23.47
N ILE A 253 -19.59 32.19 24.52
CA ILE A 253 -20.25 33.15 25.43
C ILE A 253 -19.51 33.26 26.78
N GLY A 254 -18.44 32.47 26.96
CA GLY A 254 -17.69 32.35 28.23
C GLY A 254 -16.24 32.85 28.19
N THR A 255 -15.89 33.76 27.27
CA THR A 255 -14.63 34.53 27.28
C THR A 255 -14.93 36.01 27.19
#